data_AF-A0A1F3D8I8-F1
#
_entry.id   AF-A0A1F3D8I8-F1
#
_cell.length_a   1.000
_cell.length_b   1.000
_cell.length_c   1.000
_cell.angle_alpha   90.00
_cell.angle_beta   90.00
_cell.angle_gamma   90.00
#
_symmetry.space_group_name_H-M   'P 1'
#
loop_
_entity.id
_entity.type
_entity.pdbx_description
1 polymer ?
#
loop_
_entity_poly.entity_id
_entity_poly.type
_entity_poly.pdbx_seq_one_letter_code
_entity_poly.pdbx_strand_id
1 'polypeptide(L)'
;MCAIITLPAQQFTPNYDESKVPEYKLPDLLVFNNGSKVTDMSDWDKRRQEILKVFETEVYGISPAWKGKLLSQEISSDNNALEGKAIRKEIKITLQNQNRSHEMILLLYLPKSSGPVPVFLGLNFGGNHTVTPEPGISITSTWVRNDEKEDKLPVDQHELLALIAPRPVYVASAEEDQWADPRGEFLSCFFASQVYQLLGKPGIKNSEMPAVNQPVVSSVGYHIRSGGHNVTLYDWQQYIKFAELHLK
;
A
#
# COMPACT_ATOMS: atom_id res chain seq x y z
N MET A 1 -4.52 52.34 -16.84
CA MET A 1 -3.78 51.55 -15.83
C MET A 1 -4.78 51.17 -14.74
N CYS A 2 -5.22 49.92 -14.70
CA CYS A 2 -5.97 49.37 -13.56
C CYS A 2 -5.10 48.24 -13.00
N ALA A 3 -4.70 48.36 -11.74
CA ALA A 3 -3.78 47.44 -11.08
C ALA A 3 -4.48 46.12 -10.76
N ILE A 4 -3.85 45.00 -11.15
CA ILE A 4 -4.24 43.66 -10.70
C ILE A 4 -3.75 43.52 -9.26
N ILE A 5 -4.68 43.48 -8.31
CA ILE A 5 -4.37 43.13 -6.92
C ILE A 5 -4.25 41.61 -6.88
N THR A 6 -3.02 41.11 -6.82
CA THR A 6 -2.76 39.69 -6.54
C THR A 6 -2.92 39.50 -5.03
N LEU A 7 -4.04 38.91 -4.60
CA LEU A 7 -4.18 38.44 -3.22
C LEU A 7 -3.25 37.23 -3.04
N PRO A 8 -2.31 37.22 -2.10
CA PRO A 8 -1.56 36.01 -1.78
C PRO A 8 -2.54 34.95 -1.25
N ALA A 9 -2.57 33.79 -1.89
CA ALA A 9 -3.25 32.62 -1.35
C ALA A 9 -2.72 32.38 0.08
N GLN A 10 -3.62 32.11 1.03
CA GLN A 10 -3.23 31.81 2.41
C GLN A 10 -2.21 30.68 2.41
N GLN A 11 -1.05 30.93 3.01
CA GLN A 11 0.02 29.94 3.08
C GLN A 11 -0.49 28.76 3.92
N PHE A 12 -0.64 27.60 3.27
CA PHE A 12 -1.02 26.37 3.95
C PHE A 12 0.03 26.06 5.03
N THR A 13 -0.42 25.93 6.27
CA THR A 13 0.41 25.51 7.40
C THR A 13 -0.18 24.20 7.92
N PRO A 14 0.55 23.07 7.79
CA PRO A 14 0.08 21.79 8.34
C PRO A 14 -0.05 21.84 9.86
N ASN A 15 -0.98 21.05 10.39
CA ASN A 15 -1.09 20.81 11.82
C ASN A 15 -0.32 19.54 12.21
N TYR A 16 0.62 19.66 13.14
CA TYR A 16 1.34 18.53 13.74
C TYR A 16 1.04 18.37 15.24
N ASP A 17 0.06 19.11 15.74
CA ASP A 17 -0.35 19.11 17.14
C ASP A 17 -1.67 18.35 17.25
N GLU A 18 -1.60 17.14 17.79
CA GLU A 18 -2.76 16.25 17.92
C GLU A 18 -3.91 16.91 18.68
N SER A 19 -3.61 17.81 19.63
CA SER A 19 -4.65 18.53 20.38
C SER A 19 -5.47 19.52 19.54
N LYS A 20 -5.01 19.83 18.33
CA LYS A 20 -5.66 20.73 17.37
C LYS A 20 -6.38 19.99 16.24
N VAL A 21 -6.35 18.64 16.24
CA VAL A 21 -7.19 17.85 15.33
C VAL A 21 -8.65 18.11 15.70
N PRO A 22 -9.49 18.62 14.77
CA PRO A 22 -10.88 18.92 15.08
C PRO A 22 -11.66 17.63 15.36
N GLU A 23 -12.78 17.73 16.07
CA GLU A 23 -13.70 16.60 16.14
C GLU A 23 -14.28 16.33 14.74
N TYR A 24 -14.26 15.06 14.33
CA TYR A 24 -14.86 14.60 13.09
C TYR A 24 -15.65 13.31 13.32
N LYS A 25 -16.60 13.05 12.43
CA LYS A 25 -17.39 11.82 12.45
C LYS A 25 -17.03 10.98 11.23
N LEU A 26 -16.49 9.79 11.49
CA LEU A 26 -16.22 8.82 10.44
C LEU A 26 -17.54 8.17 9.95
N PRO A 27 -17.62 7.82 8.65
CA PRO A 27 -18.66 6.90 8.17
C PRO A 27 -18.60 5.57 8.92
N ASP A 28 -19.76 5.01 9.25
CA ASP A 28 -19.82 3.72 9.92
C ASP A 28 -19.63 2.59 8.90
N LEU A 29 -18.58 1.79 9.10
CA LEU A 29 -18.26 0.66 8.22
C LEU A 29 -19.30 -0.47 8.28
N LEU A 30 -20.04 -0.57 9.39
CA LEU A 30 -21.03 -1.62 9.65
C LEU A 30 -22.48 -1.12 9.47
N VAL A 31 -22.65 -0.04 8.72
CA VAL A 31 -23.96 0.51 8.33
C VAL A 31 -23.96 0.75 6.82
N PHE A 32 -24.98 0.22 6.14
CA PHE A 32 -25.24 0.48 4.73
C PHE A 32 -25.64 1.94 4.48
N ASN A 33 -25.52 2.42 3.24
CA ASN A 33 -25.91 3.79 2.87
C ASN A 33 -27.40 4.10 3.14
N ASN A 34 -28.25 3.08 3.18
CA ASN A 34 -29.67 3.19 3.51
C ASN A 34 -29.96 3.20 5.03
N GLY A 35 -28.93 3.10 5.87
CA GLY A 35 -29.03 3.06 7.34
C GLY A 35 -29.24 1.66 7.96
N SER A 36 -29.39 0.59 7.19
CA SER A 36 -29.48 -0.76 7.75
C SER A 36 -28.11 -1.26 8.23
N LYS A 37 -28.10 -2.15 9.22
CA LYS A 37 -26.86 -2.68 9.81
C LYS A 37 -26.26 -3.80 8.96
N VAL A 38 -24.94 -3.88 8.97
CA VAL A 38 -24.15 -5.00 8.44
C VAL A 38 -23.89 -5.95 9.60
N THR A 39 -24.38 -7.19 9.50
CA THR A 39 -24.36 -8.12 10.64
C THR A 39 -23.62 -9.43 10.40
N ASP A 40 -23.26 -9.71 9.16
CA ASP A 40 -22.53 -10.92 8.78
C ASP A 40 -21.68 -10.71 7.51
N MET A 41 -21.03 -11.77 7.04
CA MET A 41 -20.20 -11.77 5.83
C MET A 41 -20.99 -11.44 4.55
N SER A 42 -22.23 -11.92 4.43
CA SER A 42 -23.07 -11.69 3.24
C SER A 42 -23.48 -10.24 3.13
N ASP A 43 -23.79 -9.61 4.27
CA ASP A 43 -24.00 -8.17 4.35
C ASP A 43 -22.71 -7.40 4.06
N TRP A 44 -21.58 -7.84 4.63
CA TRP A 44 -20.29 -7.20 4.39
C TRP A 44 -19.91 -7.22 2.92
N ASP A 45 -20.12 -8.33 2.21
CA ASP A 45 -19.84 -8.43 0.77
C ASP A 45 -20.62 -7.39 -0.04
N LYS A 46 -21.87 -7.09 0.35
CA LYS A 46 -22.67 -6.04 -0.28
C LYS A 46 -22.19 -4.64 0.11
N ARG A 47 -21.92 -4.41 1.40
CA ARG A 47 -21.40 -3.12 1.90
C ARG A 47 -20.06 -2.78 1.27
N ARG A 48 -19.20 -3.78 1.08
CA ARG A 48 -17.91 -3.67 0.41
C ARG A 48 -18.06 -3.14 -1.02
N GLN A 49 -19.12 -3.51 -1.75
CA GLN A 49 -19.39 -2.95 -3.08
C GLN A 49 -19.85 -1.49 -3.01
N GLU A 50 -20.63 -1.10 -2.01
CA GLU A 50 -21.01 0.32 -1.82
C GLU A 50 -19.77 1.19 -1.58
N ILE A 51 -18.89 0.75 -0.68
CA ILE A 51 -17.65 1.46 -0.35
C ILE A 51 -16.72 1.51 -1.57
N LEU A 52 -16.52 0.37 -2.25
CA LEU A 52 -15.71 0.32 -3.47
C LEU A 52 -16.23 1.31 -4.52
N LYS A 53 -17.55 1.42 -4.66
CA LYS A 53 -18.15 2.33 -5.64
C LYS A 53 -17.82 3.80 -5.34
N VAL A 54 -17.80 4.21 -4.07
CA VAL A 54 -17.40 5.56 -3.66
C VAL A 54 -15.95 5.82 -4.04
N PHE A 55 -15.04 4.90 -3.73
CA PHE A 55 -13.64 5.04 -4.13
C PHE A 55 -13.45 5.12 -5.65
N GLU A 56 -14.21 4.34 -6.41
CA GLU A 56 -14.19 4.37 -7.87
C GLU A 56 -14.68 5.70 -8.44
N THR A 57 -15.70 6.33 -7.86
CA THR A 57 -16.31 7.54 -8.45
C THR A 57 -15.71 8.83 -7.92
N GLU A 58 -15.27 8.85 -6.66
CA GLU A 58 -14.86 10.08 -5.98
C GLU A 58 -13.35 10.21 -5.74
N VAL A 59 -12.60 9.09 -5.73
CA VAL A 59 -11.20 9.08 -5.28
C VAL A 59 -10.22 8.61 -6.36
N TYR A 60 -10.26 7.34 -6.75
CA TYR A 60 -9.23 6.73 -7.61
C TYR A 60 -9.64 6.61 -9.08
N GLY A 61 -10.93 6.79 -9.39
CA GLY A 61 -11.47 6.58 -10.72
C GLY A 61 -11.83 5.11 -11.02
N ILE A 62 -12.72 4.92 -12.00
CA ILE A 62 -13.15 3.59 -12.44
C ILE A 62 -12.06 2.99 -13.33
N SER A 63 -11.54 1.82 -12.95
CA SER A 63 -10.68 1.04 -13.83
C SER A 63 -11.48 0.59 -15.06
N PRO A 64 -11.03 0.90 -16.29
CA PRO A 64 -11.76 0.50 -17.49
C PRO A 64 -11.79 -1.01 -17.64
N ALA A 65 -12.91 -1.55 -18.15
CA ALA A 65 -13.04 -2.99 -18.38
C ALA A 65 -11.89 -3.51 -19.26
N TRP A 66 -11.13 -4.48 -18.75
CA TRP A 66 -9.98 -5.05 -19.43
C TRP A 66 -10.40 -6.23 -20.32
N LYS A 67 -10.19 -6.09 -21.64
CA LYS A 67 -10.41 -7.15 -22.65
C LYS A 67 -9.14 -7.49 -23.44
N GLY A 68 -8.00 -6.98 -22.99
CA GLY A 68 -6.71 -7.22 -23.62
C GLY A 68 -6.11 -8.56 -23.23
N LYS A 69 -4.90 -8.82 -23.75
CA LYS A 69 -4.08 -10.00 -23.42
C LYS A 69 -2.89 -9.55 -22.58
N LEU A 70 -2.54 -10.37 -21.59
CA LEU A 70 -1.27 -10.28 -20.89
C LEU A 70 -0.36 -11.36 -21.47
N LEU A 71 0.75 -10.95 -22.07
CA LEU A 71 1.79 -11.84 -22.56
C LEU A 71 3.01 -11.71 -21.64
N SER A 72 3.66 -12.83 -21.34
CA SER A 72 4.86 -12.86 -20.49
C SER A 72 5.99 -13.59 -21.21
N GLN A 73 7.19 -13.00 -21.21
CA GLN A 73 8.39 -13.59 -21.79
C GLN A 73 9.56 -13.43 -20.81
N GLU A 74 10.22 -14.52 -20.45
CA GLU A 74 11.53 -14.46 -19.77
C GLU A 74 12.55 -13.91 -20.79
N ILE A 75 13.18 -12.79 -20.45
CA ILE A 75 14.15 -12.11 -21.32
C ILE A 75 15.59 -12.20 -20.79
N SER A 76 15.76 -12.48 -19.50
CA SER A 76 17.05 -12.69 -18.85
C SER A 76 16.88 -13.62 -17.65
N SER A 77 17.90 -14.42 -17.37
CA SER A 77 17.91 -15.38 -16.26
C SER A 77 19.34 -15.66 -15.78
N ASP A 78 19.55 -15.68 -14.47
CA ASP A 78 20.78 -16.10 -13.81
C ASP A 78 20.45 -17.04 -12.64
N ASN A 79 20.90 -18.29 -12.73
CA ASN A 79 20.64 -19.31 -11.71
C ASN A 79 21.54 -19.22 -10.47
N ASN A 80 22.52 -18.31 -10.46
CA ASN A 80 23.47 -18.13 -9.37
C ASN A 80 23.58 -16.66 -8.92
N ALA A 81 22.52 -15.88 -9.10
CA ALA A 81 22.44 -14.52 -8.60
C ALA A 81 22.62 -14.45 -7.07
N LEU A 82 23.03 -13.28 -6.58
CA LEU A 82 23.33 -13.00 -5.18
C LEU A 82 24.34 -14.01 -4.59
N GLU A 83 25.47 -14.20 -5.29
CA GLU A 83 26.54 -15.14 -4.88
C GLU A 83 26.03 -16.59 -4.76
N GLY A 84 25.16 -17.01 -5.67
CA GLY A 84 24.60 -18.36 -5.70
C GLY A 84 23.40 -18.59 -4.79
N LYS A 85 22.94 -17.58 -4.05
CA LYS A 85 21.81 -17.66 -3.10
C LYS A 85 20.45 -17.66 -3.80
N ALA A 86 20.35 -17.09 -5.00
CA ALA A 86 19.08 -16.91 -5.71
C ALA A 86 19.15 -17.24 -7.20
N ILE A 87 17.98 -17.45 -7.77
CA ILE A 87 17.71 -17.41 -9.20
C ILE A 87 17.11 -16.04 -9.50
N ARG A 88 17.75 -15.25 -10.37
CA ARG A 88 17.24 -13.98 -10.86
C ARG A 88 16.63 -14.14 -12.24
N LYS A 89 15.48 -13.51 -12.48
CA LYS A 89 14.81 -13.45 -13.78
C LYS A 89 14.38 -12.03 -14.09
N GLU A 90 14.48 -11.64 -15.35
CA GLU A 90 13.73 -10.49 -15.88
C GLU A 90 12.64 -11.02 -16.80
N ILE A 91 11.39 -10.68 -16.48
CA ILE A 91 10.21 -11.12 -17.21
C ILE A 91 9.58 -9.89 -17.84
N LYS A 92 9.57 -9.84 -19.17
CA LYS A 92 8.84 -8.84 -19.93
C LYS A 92 7.36 -9.18 -19.93
N ILE A 93 6.55 -8.28 -19.41
CA ILE A 93 5.09 -8.34 -19.42
C ILE A 93 4.59 -7.35 -20.46
N THR A 94 3.87 -7.85 -21.46
CA THR A 94 3.24 -7.03 -22.50
C THR A 94 1.73 -7.04 -22.30
N LEU A 95 1.18 -5.86 -21.99
CA LEU A 95 -0.26 -5.60 -21.98
C LEU A 95 -0.68 -5.22 -23.40
N GLN A 96 -1.38 -6.11 -24.09
CA GLN A 96 -1.82 -5.90 -25.47
C GLN A 96 -3.33 -5.70 -25.53
N ASN A 97 -3.78 -4.62 -26.16
CA ASN A 97 -5.20 -4.37 -26.41
C ASN A 97 -5.39 -3.81 -27.82
N GLN A 98 -6.00 -4.60 -28.70
CA GLN A 98 -6.12 -4.30 -30.13
C GLN A 98 -4.74 -3.96 -30.74
N ASN A 99 -4.60 -2.75 -31.31
CA ASN A 99 -3.35 -2.27 -31.92
C ASN A 99 -2.45 -1.50 -30.96
N ARG A 100 -2.81 -1.44 -29.66
CA ARG A 100 -1.99 -0.80 -28.62
C ARG A 100 -1.32 -1.85 -27.76
N SER A 101 -0.10 -1.56 -27.35
CA SER A 101 0.61 -2.37 -26.36
C SER A 101 1.40 -1.49 -25.41
N HIS A 102 1.57 -1.98 -24.18
CA HIS A 102 2.45 -1.40 -23.19
C HIS A 102 3.29 -2.52 -22.58
N GLU A 103 4.57 -2.26 -22.36
CA GLU A 103 5.51 -3.24 -21.81
C GLU A 103 6.02 -2.78 -20.45
N MET A 104 6.19 -3.74 -19.55
CA MET A 104 6.84 -3.53 -18.26
C MET A 104 7.76 -4.72 -17.98
N ILE A 105 8.87 -4.47 -17.29
CA ILE A 105 9.82 -5.52 -16.90
C ILE A 105 9.64 -5.82 -15.42
N LEU A 106 9.32 -7.07 -15.10
CA LEU A 106 9.34 -7.59 -13.75
C LEU A 106 10.72 -8.19 -13.44
N LEU A 107 11.41 -7.62 -12.45
CA LEU A 107 12.60 -8.23 -11.87
C LEU A 107 12.17 -9.18 -10.74
N LEU A 108 12.59 -10.44 -10.81
CA LEU A 108 12.20 -11.48 -9.87
C LEU A 108 13.44 -12.20 -9.32
N TYR A 109 13.55 -12.26 -8.00
CA TYR A 109 14.50 -13.13 -7.31
C TYR A 109 13.74 -14.26 -6.60
N LEU A 110 14.20 -15.49 -6.80
CA LEU A 110 13.67 -16.67 -6.14
C LEU A 110 14.80 -17.39 -5.39
N PRO A 111 14.60 -17.81 -4.12
CA PRO A 111 15.52 -18.73 -3.48
C PRO A 111 15.54 -20.07 -4.24
N LYS A 112 16.68 -20.77 -4.17
CA LYS A 112 16.75 -22.15 -4.67
C LYS A 112 15.83 -23.03 -3.83
N SER A 113 14.80 -23.58 -4.46
CA SER A 113 13.78 -24.41 -3.81
C SER A 113 13.37 -25.56 -4.73
N SER A 114 12.95 -26.68 -4.14
CA SER A 114 12.40 -27.82 -4.86
C SER A 114 10.91 -27.67 -5.22
N GLY A 115 10.26 -26.59 -4.77
CA GLY A 115 8.84 -26.32 -5.01
C GLY A 115 8.51 -24.83 -5.01
N PRO A 116 7.22 -24.47 -5.19
CA PRO A 116 6.77 -23.09 -5.15
C PRO A 116 7.14 -22.39 -3.84
N VAL A 117 7.44 -21.10 -3.92
CA VAL A 117 7.81 -20.26 -2.79
C VAL A 117 6.93 -19.01 -2.76
N PRO A 118 6.60 -18.47 -1.57
CA PRO A 118 5.91 -17.18 -1.47
C PRO A 118 6.81 -16.05 -2.01
N VAL A 119 6.19 -15.00 -2.55
CA VAL A 119 6.89 -13.87 -3.18
C VAL A 119 6.31 -12.55 -2.66
N PHE A 120 7.21 -11.61 -2.30
CA PHE A 120 6.85 -10.20 -2.12
C PHE A 120 6.90 -9.49 -3.48
N LEU A 121 5.82 -8.81 -3.84
CA LEU A 121 5.75 -7.98 -5.03
C LEU A 121 5.66 -6.51 -4.60
N GLY A 122 6.53 -5.67 -5.13
CA GLY A 122 6.55 -4.24 -4.86
C GLY A 122 6.87 -3.44 -6.12
N LEU A 123 6.33 -2.23 -6.19
CA LEU A 123 6.77 -1.21 -7.14
C LEU A 123 8.00 -0.50 -6.57
N ASN A 124 8.83 0.07 -7.44
CA ASN A 124 9.99 0.86 -7.04
C ASN A 124 10.01 2.20 -7.78
N PHE A 125 10.65 3.20 -7.17
CA PHE A 125 10.71 4.56 -7.70
C PHE A 125 11.83 4.74 -8.74
N GLY A 126 12.95 4.03 -8.58
CA GLY A 126 14.19 4.23 -9.35
C GLY A 126 14.36 3.32 -10.58
N GLY A 127 13.41 2.43 -10.87
CA GLY A 127 13.58 1.35 -11.83
C GLY A 127 14.35 0.16 -11.25
N ASN A 128 14.13 -1.03 -11.82
CA ASN A 128 14.57 -2.32 -11.25
C ASN A 128 16.08 -2.40 -10.93
N HIS A 129 16.93 -1.76 -11.73
CA HIS A 129 18.38 -1.72 -11.54
C HIS A 129 18.83 -0.98 -10.26
N THR A 130 17.94 -0.24 -9.60
CA THR A 130 18.24 0.47 -8.34
C THR A 130 17.94 -0.34 -7.09
N VAL A 131 17.24 -1.48 -7.23
CA VAL A 131 16.80 -2.31 -6.09
C VAL A 131 17.98 -3.05 -5.45
N THR A 132 19.07 -3.28 -6.19
CA THR A 132 20.26 -3.96 -5.72
C THR A 132 21.48 -3.53 -6.54
N PRO A 133 22.70 -3.48 -5.96
CA PRO A 133 23.92 -3.17 -6.70
C PRO A 133 24.39 -4.32 -7.60
N GLU A 134 23.71 -5.47 -7.63
CA GLU A 134 24.11 -6.60 -8.45
C GLU A 134 24.11 -6.27 -9.95
N PRO A 135 25.19 -6.57 -10.70
CA PRO A 135 25.26 -6.31 -12.13
C PRO A 135 24.33 -7.23 -12.94
N GLY A 136 24.02 -6.82 -14.18
CA GLY A 136 23.28 -7.65 -15.14
C GLY A 136 21.75 -7.52 -15.07
N ILE A 137 21.24 -6.53 -14.32
CA ILE A 137 19.86 -6.07 -14.42
C ILE A 137 19.78 -5.03 -15.53
N SER A 138 18.75 -5.12 -16.37
CA SER A 138 18.55 -4.19 -17.46
C SER A 138 18.29 -2.78 -16.94
N ILE A 139 18.99 -1.79 -17.51
CA ILE A 139 18.69 -0.38 -17.26
C ILE A 139 17.41 -0.03 -18.00
N THR A 140 16.45 0.56 -17.30
CA THR A 140 15.18 0.96 -17.91
C THR A 140 15.40 2.07 -18.94
N SER A 141 14.74 1.94 -20.10
CA SER A 141 14.70 2.97 -21.14
C SER A 141 13.59 4.00 -20.92
N THR A 142 12.74 3.79 -19.91
CA THR A 142 11.69 4.74 -19.53
C THR A 142 12.28 5.80 -18.61
N TRP A 143 11.75 7.03 -18.68
CA TRP A 143 12.12 8.07 -17.74
C TRP A 143 11.87 7.61 -16.31
N VAL A 144 12.90 7.73 -15.48
CA VAL A 144 12.84 7.52 -14.04
C VAL A 144 13.17 8.84 -13.40
N ARG A 145 12.39 9.20 -12.38
CA ARG A 145 12.59 10.41 -11.60
C ARG A 145 13.95 10.35 -10.91
N ASN A 146 14.71 11.45 -10.99
CA ASN A 146 16.06 11.56 -10.41
C ASN A 146 16.08 12.52 -9.20
N ASP A 147 14.91 12.80 -8.61
CA ASP A 147 14.73 13.70 -7.46
C ASP A 147 13.66 13.20 -6.46
N GLU A 148 13.99 13.22 -5.17
CA GLU A 148 13.13 12.87 -4.02
C GLU A 148 12.21 14.06 -3.69
N LYS A 149 11.02 14.13 -4.32
CA LYS A 149 9.98 15.12 -3.98
C LYS A 149 8.59 14.52 -4.13
N GLU A 150 8.19 13.74 -3.14
CA GLU A 150 6.96 12.96 -3.06
C GLU A 150 5.76 13.73 -2.47
N ASP A 151 5.92 15.01 -2.10
CA ASP A 151 5.04 15.76 -1.18
C ASP A 151 3.63 16.17 -1.68
N LYS A 152 3.03 15.53 -2.70
CA LYS A 152 1.72 15.98 -3.22
C LYS A 152 0.79 14.85 -3.66
N LEU A 153 -0.03 14.31 -2.74
CA LEU A 153 -1.21 13.52 -3.07
C LEU A 153 -2.42 13.86 -2.16
N PRO A 154 -3.68 13.89 -2.68
CA PRO A 154 -4.84 14.49 -2.00
C PRO A 154 -5.90 13.49 -1.43
N VAL A 155 -5.54 12.35 -0.84
CA VAL A 155 -6.54 11.31 -0.46
C VAL A 155 -6.31 10.70 0.94
N ASP A 156 -7.37 10.11 1.52
CA ASP A 156 -7.43 9.55 2.90
C ASP A 156 -7.92 8.07 2.86
N GLN A 157 -7.47 7.23 3.82
CA GLN A 157 -7.09 5.83 3.54
C GLN A 157 -7.76 4.74 4.44
N HIS A 158 -8.69 5.11 5.33
CA HIS A 158 -9.25 4.15 6.31
C HIS A 158 -10.28 3.16 5.75
N GLU A 159 -11.14 3.56 4.80
CA GLU A 159 -12.08 2.64 4.14
C GLU A 159 -11.38 1.70 3.14
N LEU A 160 -10.24 2.12 2.56
CA LEU A 160 -9.44 1.30 1.64
C LEU A 160 -8.86 0.07 2.34
N LEU A 161 -8.38 0.23 3.58
CA LEU A 161 -7.85 -0.88 4.37
C LEU A 161 -8.94 -1.92 4.70
N ALA A 162 -10.18 -1.48 4.91
CA ALA A 162 -11.30 -2.39 5.16
C ALA A 162 -11.64 -3.25 3.94
N LEU A 163 -11.48 -2.75 2.71
CA LEU A 163 -11.68 -3.53 1.48
C LEU A 163 -10.74 -4.75 1.35
N ILE A 164 -9.68 -4.82 2.16
CA ILE A 164 -8.73 -5.95 2.17
C ILE A 164 -9.29 -7.12 3.00
N ALA A 165 -10.14 -6.85 3.98
CA ALA A 165 -10.73 -7.87 4.85
C ALA A 165 -11.43 -8.98 4.03
N PRO A 166 -11.33 -10.26 4.44
CA PRO A 166 -10.67 -10.78 5.65
C PRO A 166 -9.18 -11.14 5.45
N ARG A 167 -8.54 -10.70 4.35
CA ARG A 167 -7.10 -11.00 4.12
C ARG A 167 -6.25 -10.18 5.09
N PRO A 168 -5.11 -10.70 5.55
CA PRO A 168 -4.20 -9.95 6.41
C PRO A 168 -3.73 -8.66 5.73
N VAL A 169 -3.67 -7.57 6.50
CA VAL A 169 -3.13 -6.28 6.08
C VAL A 169 -2.12 -5.76 7.10
N TYR A 170 -1.08 -5.10 6.64
CA TYR A 170 -0.03 -4.54 7.48
C TYR A 170 0.24 -3.09 7.08
N VAL A 171 0.22 -2.18 8.06
CA VAL A 171 0.52 -0.76 7.88
C VAL A 171 1.74 -0.40 8.72
N ALA A 172 2.59 0.49 8.20
CA ALA A 172 3.83 0.88 8.85
C ALA A 172 4.01 2.39 8.74
N SER A 173 4.41 3.01 9.84
CA SER A 173 4.71 4.44 9.92
C SER A 173 6.12 4.67 10.46
N ALA A 174 6.63 5.88 10.28
CA ALA A 174 7.89 6.34 10.87
C ALA A 174 7.65 7.53 11.79
N GLU A 175 8.34 7.58 12.94
CA GLU A 175 8.12 8.58 13.99
C GLU A 175 8.38 10.01 13.53
N GLU A 176 9.37 10.24 12.68
CA GLU A 176 9.67 11.59 12.17
C GLU A 176 8.87 11.93 10.90
N ASP A 177 8.11 10.98 10.35
CA ASP A 177 7.28 11.18 9.16
C ASP A 177 5.91 11.79 9.51
N GLN A 178 5.95 12.95 10.14
CA GLN A 178 4.76 13.64 10.64
C GLN A 178 3.83 14.12 9.52
N TRP A 179 4.34 14.25 8.28
CA TRP A 179 3.52 14.61 7.12
C TRP A 179 2.55 13.49 6.70
N ALA A 180 2.92 12.24 6.95
CA ALA A 180 2.08 11.08 6.66
C ALA A 180 0.97 10.83 7.71
N ASP A 181 0.95 11.60 8.80
CA ASP A 181 0.07 11.41 9.95
C ASP A 181 0.08 9.96 10.49
N PRO A 182 1.18 9.52 11.15
CA PRO A 182 1.30 8.17 11.70
C PRO A 182 0.14 7.76 12.61
N ARG A 183 -0.45 8.73 13.30
CA ARG A 183 -1.59 8.49 14.19
C ARG A 183 -2.87 8.25 13.40
N GLY A 184 -3.15 9.03 12.36
CA GLY A 184 -4.22 8.79 11.41
C GLY A 184 -4.11 7.41 10.74
N GLU A 185 -2.91 7.00 10.34
CA GLU A 185 -2.64 5.67 9.78
C GLU A 185 -2.97 4.54 10.79
N PHE A 186 -2.56 4.70 12.05
CA PHE A 186 -2.89 3.74 13.12
C PHE A 186 -4.41 3.69 13.40
N LEU A 187 -5.06 4.85 13.52
CA LEU A 187 -6.51 4.93 13.76
C LEU A 187 -7.29 4.30 12.60
N SER A 188 -6.83 4.47 11.36
CA SER A 188 -7.38 3.79 10.18
C SER A 188 -7.39 2.27 10.35
N CYS A 189 -6.29 1.70 10.85
CA CYS A 189 -6.19 0.27 11.16
C CYS A 189 -7.14 -0.15 12.29
N PHE A 190 -7.25 0.67 13.34
CA PHE A 190 -8.16 0.44 14.46
C PHE A 190 -9.62 0.41 14.01
N PHE A 191 -10.08 1.40 13.23
CA PHE A 191 -11.47 1.44 12.75
C PHE A 191 -11.77 0.30 11.77
N ALA A 192 -10.85 -0.03 10.85
CA ALA A 192 -10.99 -1.17 9.96
C ALA A 192 -11.09 -2.51 10.71
N SER A 193 -10.51 -2.61 11.92
CA SER A 193 -10.50 -3.84 12.72
C SER A 193 -11.89 -4.32 13.13
N GLN A 194 -12.90 -3.45 13.18
CA GLN A 194 -14.30 -3.83 13.47
C GLN A 194 -14.86 -4.79 12.41
N VAL A 195 -14.51 -4.56 11.14
CA VAL A 195 -14.87 -5.45 10.03
C VAL A 195 -14.16 -6.80 10.19
N TYR A 196 -12.87 -6.81 10.51
CA TYR A 196 -12.14 -8.06 10.74
C TYR A 196 -12.80 -8.88 11.87
N GLN A 197 -13.17 -8.22 12.96
CA GLN A 197 -13.85 -8.86 14.09
C GLN A 197 -15.23 -9.43 13.69
N LEU A 198 -16.02 -8.69 12.91
CA LEU A 198 -17.27 -9.19 12.33
C LEU A 198 -17.05 -10.49 11.55
N LEU A 199 -15.95 -10.55 10.78
CA LEU A 199 -15.59 -11.70 9.95
C LEU A 199 -14.82 -12.80 10.73
N GLY A 200 -14.80 -12.73 12.06
CA GLY A 200 -14.16 -13.73 12.92
C GLY A 200 -12.63 -13.70 12.90
N LYS A 201 -12.02 -12.58 12.48
CA LYS A 201 -10.57 -12.36 12.47
C LYS A 201 -10.14 -11.42 13.61
N PRO A 202 -8.96 -11.65 14.23
CA PRO A 202 -8.43 -10.72 15.22
C PRO A 202 -8.01 -9.40 14.55
N GLY A 203 -8.36 -8.28 15.18
CA GLY A 203 -7.89 -6.95 14.78
C GLY A 203 -7.25 -6.19 15.95
N ILE A 204 -6.95 -4.91 15.74
CA ILE A 204 -6.48 -4.00 16.78
C ILE A 204 -7.64 -3.71 17.75
N LYS A 205 -7.35 -3.74 19.07
CA LYS A 205 -8.38 -3.75 20.13
C LYS A 205 -8.69 -2.39 20.74
N ASN A 206 -7.76 -1.45 20.69
CA ASN A 206 -7.92 -0.11 21.25
C ASN A 206 -7.31 0.93 20.31
N SER A 207 -7.67 2.18 20.53
CA SER A 207 -7.16 3.34 19.79
C SER A 207 -5.89 3.94 20.42
N GLU A 208 -5.22 3.21 21.32
CA GLU A 208 -3.97 3.63 21.92
C GLU A 208 -2.81 3.27 20.99
N MET A 209 -2.04 4.28 20.58
CA MET A 209 -0.93 4.08 19.66
C MET A 209 0.15 3.22 20.33
N PRO A 210 0.72 2.21 19.65
CA PRO A 210 1.80 1.43 20.21
C PRO A 210 3.05 2.30 20.40
N ALA A 211 3.89 1.90 21.33
CA ALA A 211 5.21 2.50 21.48
C ALA A 211 6.07 2.27 20.24
N VAL A 212 6.99 3.19 19.98
CA VAL A 212 7.94 3.09 18.87
C VAL A 212 8.73 1.78 18.93
N ASN A 213 8.85 1.13 17.78
CA ASN A 213 9.47 -0.18 17.61
C ASN A 213 8.79 -1.33 18.38
N GLN A 214 7.52 -1.18 18.80
CA GLN A 214 6.71 -2.23 19.42
C GLN A 214 5.51 -2.59 18.52
N PRO A 215 5.66 -3.51 17.55
CA PRO A 215 4.61 -3.81 16.58
C PRO A 215 3.35 -4.43 17.23
N VAL A 216 2.19 -4.05 16.73
CA VAL A 216 0.93 -4.76 16.98
C VAL A 216 0.75 -5.81 15.89
N VAL A 217 0.66 -7.08 16.28
CA VAL A 217 0.51 -8.20 15.36
C VAL A 217 -0.87 -8.85 15.53
N SER A 218 -1.73 -8.72 14.51
CA SER A 218 -3.06 -9.34 14.40
C SER A 218 -3.39 -9.58 12.92
N SER A 219 -4.62 -9.87 12.49
CA SER A 219 -4.92 -9.85 11.04
C SER A 219 -4.84 -8.45 10.43
N VAL A 220 -4.94 -7.41 11.28
CA VAL A 220 -4.56 -6.02 10.97
C VAL A 220 -3.29 -5.70 11.77
N GLY A 221 -2.14 -5.74 11.11
CA GLY A 221 -0.86 -5.41 11.72
C GLY A 221 -0.52 -3.94 11.60
N TYR A 222 0.15 -3.40 12.62
CA TYR A 222 0.66 -2.03 12.59
C TYR A 222 2.01 -1.94 13.31
N HIS A 223 2.93 -1.12 12.81
CA HIS A 223 4.02 -0.60 13.64
C HIS A 223 4.31 0.87 13.32
N ILE A 224 4.90 1.54 14.29
CA ILE A 224 5.61 2.80 14.11
C ILE A 224 7.07 2.57 14.47
N ARG A 225 8.00 2.93 13.57
CA ARG A 225 9.44 2.81 13.80
C ARG A 225 10.12 4.15 14.03
N SER A 226 11.28 4.14 14.65
CA SER A 226 12.11 5.36 14.80
C SER A 226 12.64 5.84 13.44
N GLY A 227 12.95 7.14 13.34
CA GLY A 227 13.51 7.79 12.15
C GLY A 227 12.45 8.35 11.17
N GLY A 228 12.90 8.85 10.01
CA GLY A 228 12.04 9.50 9.00
C GLY A 228 11.50 8.59 7.88
N HIS A 229 10.86 9.21 6.89
CA HIS A 229 10.18 8.56 5.76
C HIS A 229 11.12 7.68 4.94
N ASN A 230 10.95 6.35 5.03
CA ASN A 230 11.75 5.36 4.31
C ASN A 230 11.16 3.93 4.46
N VAL A 231 11.72 2.95 3.75
CA VAL A 231 11.59 1.52 4.05
C VAL A 231 12.95 0.96 4.44
N THR A 232 13.07 0.50 5.68
CA THR A 232 14.32 0.10 6.32
C THR A 232 14.40 -1.41 6.54
N LEU A 233 15.56 -1.89 6.99
CA LEU A 233 15.73 -3.29 7.40
C LEU A 233 14.76 -3.68 8.53
N TYR A 234 14.51 -2.78 9.48
CA TYR A 234 13.55 -3.05 10.56
C TYR A 234 12.17 -3.34 9.96
N ASP A 235 11.69 -2.50 9.05
CA ASP A 235 10.38 -2.67 8.41
C ASP A 235 10.26 -4.04 7.73
N TRP A 236 11.27 -4.43 6.93
CA TRP A 236 11.33 -5.74 6.29
C TRP A 236 11.33 -6.91 7.28
N GLN A 237 12.02 -6.79 8.42
CA GLN A 237 11.96 -7.82 9.47
C GLN A 237 10.54 -8.00 10.00
N GLN A 238 9.79 -6.91 10.15
CA GLN A 238 8.41 -6.98 10.61
C GLN A 238 7.46 -7.52 9.52
N TYR A 239 7.66 -7.14 8.26
CA TYR A 239 6.90 -7.66 7.12
C TYR A 239 7.09 -9.17 6.94
N ILE A 240 8.33 -9.67 7.09
CA ILE A 240 8.63 -11.10 7.01
C ILE A 240 7.97 -11.85 8.16
N LYS A 241 8.11 -11.38 9.41
CA LYS A 241 7.44 -11.99 10.57
C LYS A 241 5.93 -12.04 10.40
N PHE A 242 5.34 -10.98 9.84
CA PHE A 242 3.91 -10.94 9.55
C PHE A 242 3.50 -11.93 8.46
N ALA A 243 4.27 -12.00 7.37
CA ALA A 243 4.05 -12.96 6.29
C ALA A 243 4.16 -14.41 6.79
N GLU A 244 5.16 -14.73 7.62
CA GLU A 244 5.33 -16.06 8.22
C GLU A 244 4.14 -16.48 9.09
N LEU A 245 3.50 -15.52 9.77
CA LEU A 245 2.32 -15.77 10.58
C LEU A 245 1.09 -16.09 9.74
N HIS A 246 0.98 -15.50 8.55
CA HIS A 246 -0.29 -15.42 7.81
C HIS A 246 -0.31 -16.07 6.42
N LEU A 247 0.83 -16.33 5.79
CA LEU A 247 0.93 -16.84 4.41
C LEU A 247 1.39 -18.31 4.33
N LYS A 248 1.08 -19.11 5.36
CA LYS A 248 1.34 -20.56 5.37
C LYS A 248 0.41 -21.33 4.43
#